data_AF-A0A3D2KH95-F1
#
_entry.id   AF-A0A3D2KH95-F1
#
_cell.length_a   1.000
_cell.length_b   1.000
_cell.length_c   1.000
_cell.angle_alpha   90.00
_cell.angle_beta   90.00
_cell.angle_gamma   90.00
#
_symmetry.space_group_name_H-M   'P 1'
#
loop_
_entity.id
_entity.type
_entity.pdbx_description
1 polymer ?
#
loop_
_entity_poly.entity_id
_entity_poly.type
_entity_poly.pdbx_seq_one_letter_code
_entity_poly.pdbx_strand_id
1 'polypeptide(L)' 'MRPPEIASSTEEERRQYIKNAFPCIADCDMCGICTVFRGKDPELAYDDYICGKREYLDVSGDYR' A
#
# COMPACT_ATOMS: atom_id res chain seq x y z
N MET A 1 6.67 11.03 2.13
CA MET A 1 7.41 10.23 1.12
C MET A 1 6.58 10.18 -0.15
N ARG A 2 7.19 10.05 -1.32
CA ARG A 2 6.48 9.84 -2.60
C ARG A 2 6.48 8.33 -2.91
N PRO A 3 5.40 7.75 -3.46
CA PRO A 3 5.41 6.36 -3.91
C PRO A 3 6.49 6.16 -4.98
N PRO A 4 7.36 5.13 -4.84
CA PRO A 4 8.33 4.76 -5.87
C PRO A 4 7.66 4.45 -7.22
N GLU A 5 8.26 4.90 -8.32
CA GLU A 5 7.72 4.62 -9.66
C GLU A 5 8.06 3.19 -10.08
N ILE A 6 7.13 2.49 -10.73
CA ILE A 6 7.35 1.10 -11.17
C ILE A 6 8.55 0.98 -12.11
N ALA A 7 8.78 1.99 -12.95
CA ALA A 7 9.85 2.00 -13.94
C ALA A 7 11.26 2.14 -13.35
N SER A 8 11.39 2.74 -12.15
CA SER A 8 12.68 3.09 -11.55
C SER A 8 12.92 2.45 -10.19
N SER A 9 11.99 1.63 -9.69
CA SER A 9 12.07 0.99 -8.39
C SER A 9 11.86 -0.52 -8.45
N THR A 10 12.36 -1.21 -7.43
CA THR A 10 12.20 -2.65 -7.24
C THR A 10 10.89 -2.99 -6.53
N GLU A 11 10.45 -4.24 -6.63
CA GLU A 11 9.27 -4.72 -5.87
C GLU A 11 9.50 -4.56 -4.35
N GLU A 12 10.71 -4.82 -3.87
CA GLU A 12 11.05 -4.73 -2.44
C GLU A 12 10.99 -3.28 -1.95
N GLU A 13 11.47 -2.30 -2.73
CA GLU A 13 11.35 -0.88 -2.39
C GLU A 13 9.89 -0.43 -2.31
N ARG A 14 9.05 -0.87 -3.25
CA ARG A 14 7.61 -0.58 -3.26
C ARG A 14 6.90 -1.23 -2.08
N ARG A 15 7.26 -2.47 -1.75
CA ARG A 15 6.74 -3.20 -0.60
C ARG A 15 7.10 -2.52 0.72
N GLN A 16 8.36 -2.11 0.88
CA GLN A 16 8.79 -1.35 2.05
C GLN A 16 8.08 0.01 2.15
N TYR A 17 7.87 0.68 1.01
CA TYR A 17 7.09 1.91 0.99
C TYR A 17 5.67 1.70 1.53
N ILE A 18 4.96 0.66 1.09
CA ILE A 18 3.60 0.35 1.58
C ILE A 18 3.60 0.05 3.08
N LYS A 19 4.55 -0.75 3.58
CA LYS A 19 4.71 -1.03 5.01
C LYS A 19 4.92 0.25 5.84
N ASN A 20 5.76 1.15 5.34
CA ASN A 20 6.07 2.40 6.00
C ASN A 20 4.94 3.43 5.89
N ALA A 21 4.14 3.38 4.81
CA ALA A 21 3.01 4.27 4.57
C ALA A 21 1.78 3.88 5.40
N PHE A 22 1.58 2.57 5.63
CA PHE A 22 0.44 2.02 6.37
C PHE A 22 0.91 1.15 7.55
N PRO A 23 1.70 1.69 8.50
CA PRO A 23 2.14 0.92 9.64
C PRO A 23 0.95 0.58 10.53
N CYS A 24 0.72 -0.71 10.78
CA CYS A 24 -0.25 -1.13 11.78
C CYS A 24 0.31 -0.78 13.17
N ILE A 25 -0.36 0.13 13.88
CA ILE A 25 0.00 0.50 15.26
C ILE A 25 -0.69 -0.37 16.32
N ALA A 26 -1.40 -1.43 15.90
CA ALA A 26 -2.21 -2.32 16.73
C ALA A 26 -3.33 -1.63 17.57
N ASP A 27 -3.52 -0.33 17.38
CA ASP A 27 -4.63 0.47 17.88
C ASP A 27 -5.62 0.69 16.73
N CYS A 28 -6.55 -0.26 16.57
CA CYS A 28 -7.49 -0.28 15.45
C CYS A 28 -8.48 0.89 15.46
N ASP A 29 -8.79 1.44 16.63
CA ASP A 29 -9.68 2.60 16.79
C ASP A 29 -9.03 3.89 16.27
N MET A 30 -7.71 4.01 16.44
CA MET A 30 -6.93 5.17 15.97
C MET A 30 -6.42 5.02 14.52
N CYS A 31 -6.10 3.80 14.07
CA CYS A 31 -5.40 3.63 12.79
C CYS A 31 -6.33 3.72 11.57
N GLY A 32 -7.54 3.16 11.64
CA GLY A 32 -8.49 3.11 10.51
C GLY A 32 -8.03 2.35 9.26
N ILE A 33 -6.78 1.85 9.23
CA ILE A 33 -6.15 1.17 8.10
C ILE A 33 -6.96 -0.07 7.71
N CYS A 34 -7.37 -0.86 8.71
CA CYS A 34 -8.22 -2.04 8.48
C CYS A 34 -9.56 -1.66 7.84
N THR A 35 -10.15 -0.52 8.20
CA THR A 35 -11.42 -0.06 7.61
C THR A 35 -11.25 0.32 6.14
N VAL A 36 -10.20 1.07 5.82
CA VAL A 36 -9.86 1.48 4.43
C VAL A 36 -9.64 0.25 3.56
N PHE A 37 -8.83 -0.70 4.02
CA PHE A 37 -8.52 -1.91 3.26
C PHE A 37 -9.53 -3.05 3.44
N ARG A 38 -10.69 -2.78 4.08
CA ARG A 38 -11.77 -3.77 4.31
C ARG A 38 -11.27 -5.05 5.00
N GLY A 39 -10.36 -4.91 5.94
CA GLY A 39 -9.73 -5.99 6.69
C GLY A 39 -8.60 -6.71 5.95
N LYS A 40 -8.23 -6.26 4.74
CA LYS A 40 -7.05 -6.78 4.03
C LYS A 40 -5.77 -6.09 4.50
N ASP A 41 -4.68 -6.84 4.44
CA ASP A 41 -3.35 -6.30 4.66
C ASP A 41 -2.98 -5.29 3.56
N PRO A 42 -2.35 -4.14 3.88
CA PRO A 42 -1.93 -3.16 2.88
C PRO A 42 -1.00 -3.75 1.82
N GLU A 43 -0.16 -4.72 2.16
CA GLU A 43 0.72 -5.38 1.19
C GLU A 43 -0.10 -6.17 0.15
N LEU A 44 -1.17 -6.83 0.58
CA LEU A 44 -2.08 -7.55 -0.32
C LEU A 44 -2.96 -6.59 -1.12
N ALA A 45 -3.36 -5.47 -0.51
CA ALA A 45 -4.12 -4.43 -1.20
C ALA A 45 -3.31 -3.78 -2.34
N TYR A 46 -2.01 -3.59 -2.12
CA TYR A 46 -1.09 -3.01 -3.09
C TYR A 46 -0.27 -4.03 -3.89
N ASP A 47 -0.65 -5.31 -3.92
CA ASP A 47 0.07 -6.37 -4.65
C ASP A 47 0.31 -5.99 -6.13
N ASP A 48 -0.70 -5.44 -6.80
CA ASP A 48 -0.57 -5.02 -8.20
C ASP A 48 0.43 -3.89 -8.39
N TYR A 49 0.54 -2.98 -7.43
CA TYR A 49 1.53 -1.92 -7.44
C TYR A 49 2.93 -2.46 -7.08
N ILE A 50 3.02 -3.36 -6.11
CA ILE A 50 4.28 -3.99 -5.70
C ILE A 50 4.85 -4.83 -6.85
N CYS A 51 4.02 -5.60 -7.54
CA CYS A 51 4.41 -6.39 -8.72
C CYS A 51 4.63 -5.57 -9.99
N GLY A 52 4.27 -4.29 -10.00
CA GLY A 52 4.47 -3.42 -11.17
C GLY A 52 3.44 -3.60 -12.28
N LYS A 53 2.26 -4.11 -11.94
CA LYS A 53 1.14 -4.26 -12.89
C LYS A 53 0.36 -2.96 -13.06
N ARG A 54 0.24 -2.15 -12.00
CA ARG A 54 -0.55 -0.89 -11.96
C ARG A 54 0.15 0.19 -11.12
N GLU A 55 -0.07 1.45 -11.44
CA GLU A 55 0.50 2.58 -10.69
C GLU A 55 -0.14 2.70 -9.29
N TYR A 56 0.61 3.29 -8.35
CA TYR A 56 0.14 3.46 -6.96
C TYR A 56 -1.24 4.14 -6.90
N LEU A 57 -1.44 5.20 -7.70
CA LEU A 57 -2.68 5.96 -7.72
C LEU A 57 -3.87 5.15 -8.25
N ASP A 58 -3.63 4.25 -9.22
CA ASP A 58 -4.69 3.38 -9.75
C ASP A 58 -5.16 2.42 -8.67
N VAL A 59 -4.23 1.80 -7.94
CA VAL A 59 -4.56 0.89 -6.85
C VAL A 59 -5.20 1.62 -5.67
N SER A 60 -4.71 2.82 -5.31
CA SER A 60 -5.34 3.65 -4.28
C SER A 60 -6.79 4.02 -4.61
N GLY A 61 -7.13 4.13 -5.90
CA GLY A 61 -8.50 4.38 -6.36
C GLY A 61 -9.50 3.27 -5.99
N ASP A 62 -9.03 2.03 -5.86
CA ASP A 62 -9.88 0.88 -5.52
C ASP A 62 -10.39 0.93 -4.06
N TYR A 63 -9.77 1.77 -3.21
CA TYR A 63 -10.02 1.88 -1.77
C TYR A 63 -10.55 3.25 -1.32
N ARG A 64 -10.93 4.11 -2.27
CA ARG A 64 -11.48 5.45 -2.02
C ARG A 64 -13.01 5.46 -1.90
#